data_AF-A0A838VBY4-F1
#
_entry.id   AF-A0A838VBY4-F1
#
_cell.length_a   1.000
_cell.length_b   1.000
_cell.length_c   1.000
_cell.angle_alpha   90.00
_cell.angle_beta   90.00
_cell.angle_gamma   90.00
#
_symmetry.space_group_name_H-M   'P 1'
#
loop_
_entity.id
_entity.type
_entity.pdbx_description
1 polymer ?
#
loop_
_entity_poly.entity_id
_entity_poly.type
_entity_poly.pdbx_seq_one_letter_code
_entity_poly.pdbx_strand_id
1 'polypeptide(L)'
;MAVARGRLSAVKPPPSAETLLAAMPGALIVLDAEGRVACVNAAAEMLLNASAAWLMHKPLGVVLRLPETCLEGVRGEAMFAAFDCMVEG
;
A
#
# COMPACT_ATOMS: atom_id res chain seq x y z
N MET A 1 43.59 -27.43 -20.09
CA MET A 1 42.83 -26.22 -20.47
C MET A 1 41.55 -26.19 -19.64
N ALA A 2 41.39 -25.23 -18.73
CA ALA A 2 40.17 -25.07 -17.94
C ALA A 2 39.40 -23.86 -18.49
N VAL A 3 38.16 -24.09 -18.94
CA VAL A 3 37.27 -23.03 -19.45
C VAL A 3 36.59 -22.37 -18.25
N ALA A 4 36.81 -21.07 -18.07
CA ALA A 4 36.17 -20.29 -17.03
C ALA A 4 34.65 -20.29 -17.25
N ARG A 5 33.91 -20.90 -16.33
CA ARG A 5 32.44 -20.87 -16.32
C ARG A 5 31.99 -19.43 -16.07
N GLY A 6 31.04 -18.96 -16.87
CA GLY A 6 30.55 -17.59 -16.88
C GLY A 6 30.16 -17.06 -15.50
N ARG A 7 30.44 -15.78 -15.25
CA ARG A 7 30.12 -15.10 -13.99
C ARG A 7 28.62 -15.22 -13.73
N LEU A 8 28.27 -15.64 -12.52
CA LEU A 8 26.90 -15.57 -12.01
C LEU A 8 26.53 -14.09 -11.89
N SER A 9 25.47 -13.67 -12.59
CA SER A 9 24.90 -12.32 -12.39
C SER A 9 24.31 -12.27 -10.99
N ALA A 10 24.63 -11.21 -10.25
CA ALA A 10 24.00 -10.96 -8.96
C ALA A 10 22.47 -10.96 -9.14
N VAL A 11 21.76 -11.66 -8.26
CA VAL A 11 20.30 -11.64 -8.20
C VAL A 11 19.88 -10.19 -7.98
N LYS A 12 19.02 -9.67 -8.86
CA LYS A 12 18.45 -8.32 -8.70
C LYS A 12 17.80 -8.26 -7.31
N PRO A 13 18.09 -7.24 -6.49
CA PRO A 13 17.44 -7.12 -5.19
C PRO A 13 15.92 -7.12 -5.37
N PRO A 14 15.18 -7.66 -4.40
CA PRO A 14 13.72 -7.60 -4.44
C PRO A 14 13.26 -6.14 -4.62
N PRO A 15 12.14 -5.90 -5.32
CA PRO A 15 11.59 -4.57 -5.47
C PRO A 15 11.29 -3.94 -4.10
N SER A 16 11.44 -2.62 -4.01
CA SER A 16 11.06 -1.88 -2.80
C SER A 16 9.55 -1.98 -2.53
N ALA A 17 9.15 -1.79 -1.27
CA ALA A 17 7.73 -1.85 -0.88
C ALA A 17 6.87 -0.87 -1.69
N GLU A 18 7.33 0.36 -1.86
CA GLU A 18 6.72 1.38 -2.74
C GLU A 18 6.51 0.89 -4.19
N THR A 19 7.48 0.16 -4.75
CA THR A 19 7.39 -0.39 -6.12
C THR A 19 6.32 -1.48 -6.19
N LEU A 20 6.22 -2.32 -5.14
CA LEU A 20 5.20 -3.35 -5.03
C LEU A 20 3.80 -2.73 -4.91
N LEU A 21 3.62 -1.75 -4.03
CA LEU A 21 2.35 -1.05 -3.83
C LEU A 21 1.88 -0.34 -5.10
N ALA A 22 2.81 0.30 -5.82
CA ALA A 22 2.52 0.96 -7.09
C ALA A 22 2.12 -0.02 -8.20
N ALA A 23 2.63 -1.25 -8.17
CA ALA A 23 2.32 -2.29 -9.15
C ALA A 23 1.03 -3.06 -8.84
N MET A 24 0.40 -2.85 -7.69
CA MET A 24 -0.84 -3.56 -7.33
C MET A 24 -2.01 -3.15 -8.24
N PRO A 25 -2.80 -4.12 -8.73
CA PRO A 25 -3.93 -3.83 -9.63
C PRO A 25 -5.12 -3.17 -8.92
N GLY A 26 -5.23 -3.31 -7.60
CA GLY A 26 -6.30 -2.72 -6.79
C GLY A 26 -5.92 -1.33 -6.26
N ALA A 27 -6.94 -0.51 -5.97
CA ALA A 27 -6.76 0.73 -5.23
C ALA A 27 -6.26 0.43 -3.82
N LEU A 28 -5.16 1.06 -3.42
CA LEU A 28 -4.53 0.85 -2.11
C LEU A 28 -4.28 2.18 -1.41
N ILE A 29 -4.67 2.23 -0.13
CA ILE A 29 -4.44 3.36 0.78
C ILE A 29 -3.72 2.79 2.01
N VAL A 30 -2.54 3.31 2.30
CA VAL A 30 -1.78 3.00 3.52
C VAL A 30 -2.06 4.08 4.55
N LEU A 31 -2.30 3.67 5.80
CA LEU A 31 -2.50 4.59 6.91
C LEU A 31 -1.30 4.59 7.85
N ASP A 32 -1.04 5.71 8.51
CA ASP A 32 -0.16 5.78 9.68
C ASP A 32 -0.87 5.26 10.95
N ALA A 33 -0.15 5.24 12.08
CA ALA A 33 -0.66 4.78 13.36
C ALA A 33 -1.84 5.64 13.87
N GLU A 34 -1.93 6.88 13.42
CA GLU A 34 -3.01 7.82 13.73
C GLU A 34 -4.21 7.69 12.76
N GLY A 35 -4.17 6.74 11.82
CA GLY A 35 -5.24 6.48 10.86
C GLY A 35 -5.33 7.51 9.73
N ARG A 36 -4.25 8.23 9.45
CA ARG A 36 -4.15 9.21 8.36
C ARG A 36 -3.45 8.60 7.17
N VAL A 37 -3.80 9.08 5.97
CA VAL A 37 -3.21 8.57 4.72
C VAL A 37 -1.71 8.87 4.68
N ALA A 38 -0.92 7.80 4.68
CA ALA A 38 0.53 7.82 4.56
C ALA A 38 1.01 7.55 3.12
N CYS A 39 0.25 6.79 2.33
CA CYS A 39 0.55 6.53 0.92
C CYS A 39 -0.71 6.10 0.16
N VAL A 40 -0.76 6.38 -1.13
CA VAL A 40 -1.77 5.86 -2.06
C VAL A 40 -1.11 5.45 -3.36
N ASN A 41 -1.68 4.46 -4.06
CA ASN A 41 -1.24 4.11 -5.40
C ASN A 41 -2.06 4.81 -6.49
N ALA A 42 -1.59 4.75 -7.74
CA ALA A 42 -2.26 5.38 -8.87
C ALA A 42 -3.71 4.85 -9.06
N ALA A 43 -3.95 3.57 -8.78
CA ALA A 43 -5.29 2.99 -8.84
C ALA A 43 -6.25 3.64 -7.82
N ALA A 44 -5.78 4.00 -6.62
CA ALA A 44 -6.56 4.72 -5.62
C ALA A 44 -6.84 6.17 -6.04
N GLU A 45 -5.85 6.86 -6.60
CA GLU A 45 -6.06 8.22 -7.14
C GLU A 45 -7.12 8.23 -8.24
N MET A 46 -7.09 7.24 -9.13
CA MET A 46 -8.08 7.07 -10.20
C MET A 46 -9.47 6.74 -9.64
N LEU A 47 -9.56 5.82 -8.68
CA LEU A 47 -10.84 5.41 -8.08
C LEU A 47 -11.52 6.56 -7.32
N LEU A 48 -10.73 7.34 -6.58
CA LEU A 48 -11.21 8.46 -5.78
C LEU A 48 -11.30 9.76 -6.57
N ASN A 49 -10.75 9.79 -7.78
CA ASN A 49 -10.58 10.99 -8.59
C ASN A 49 -9.96 12.15 -7.80
N ALA A 50 -8.93 11.84 -7.00
CA ALA A 50 -8.23 12.77 -6.13
C ALA A 50 -6.74 12.47 -6.16
N SER A 51 -5.90 13.52 -6.20
CA SER A 51 -4.45 13.33 -6.24
C SER A 51 -3.90 12.88 -4.89
N ALA A 52 -2.81 12.13 -4.92
CA ALA A 52 -2.08 11.70 -3.74
C ALA A 52 -1.77 12.89 -2.84
N ALA A 53 -1.25 13.98 -3.40
CA ALA A 53 -0.93 15.21 -2.67
C ALA A 53 -2.13 15.81 -1.91
N TRP A 54 -3.35 15.66 -2.43
CA TRP A 54 -4.54 16.08 -1.71
C TRP A 54 -4.92 15.07 -0.62
N LEU A 55 -4.76 13.77 -0.88
CA LEU A 55 -5.14 12.70 0.04
C LEU A 55 -4.21 12.59 1.27
N MET A 56 -2.92 12.89 1.11
CA MET A 56 -1.91 12.75 2.17
C MET A 56 -2.31 13.43 3.48
N HIS A 57 -1.99 12.79 4.61
CA HIS A 57 -2.21 13.24 5.99
C HIS A 57 -3.66 13.48 6.41
N LYS A 58 -4.62 13.27 5.50
CA LYS A 58 -6.04 13.32 5.83
C LYS A 58 -6.44 12.06 6.60
N PRO A 59 -7.32 12.18 7.60
CA PRO A 59 -7.94 11.00 8.22
C PRO A 59 -8.71 10.19 7.17
N LEU A 60 -8.70 8.86 7.29
CA LEU A 60 -9.41 7.98 6.34
C LEU A 60 -10.89 8.39 6.17
N GLY A 61 -11.59 8.74 7.26
CA GLY A 61 -13.01 9.13 7.22
C GLY A 61 -13.32 10.40 6.42
N VAL A 62 -12.32 11.25 6.13
CA VAL A 62 -12.46 12.40 5.22
C VAL A 62 -12.32 11.97 3.76
N VAL A 63 -11.51 10.96 3.51
CA VAL A 63 -11.23 10.43 2.17
C VAL A 63 -12.33 9.48 1.71
N LEU A 64 -12.79 8.60 2.60
CA LEU A 64 -13.83 7.60 2.34
C LEU A 64 -14.86 7.62 3.46
N ARG A 65 -16.12 7.85 3.06
CA ARG A 65 -17.28 7.67 3.92
C ARG A 65 -17.79 6.25 3.74
N LEU A 66 -17.50 5.40 4.72
CA LEU A 66 -17.95 4.02 4.72
C LEU A 66 -19.42 3.96 5.18
N PRO A 67 -20.30 3.27 4.44
CA PRO A 67 -21.60 2.89 4.96
C PRO A 67 -21.48 2.10 6.26
N GLU A 68 -22.46 2.23 7.17
CA GLU A 68 -22.46 1.49 8.44
C GLU A 68 -22.41 -0.02 8.23
N THR A 69 -23.01 -0.51 7.14
CA THR A 69 -22.97 -1.93 6.75
C THR A 69 -21.56 -2.46 6.47
N CYS A 70 -20.61 -1.59 6.09
CA CYS A 70 -19.20 -1.98 5.93
C CYS A 70 -18.49 -2.15 7.27
N LEU A 71 -19.07 -1.64 8.36
CA LEU A 71 -18.53 -1.72 9.72
C LEU A 71 -19.19 -2.85 10.52
N GLU A 72 -20.28 -3.43 10.02
CA GLU A 72 -20.93 -4.58 10.64
C GLU A 72 -19.99 -5.80 10.65
N GLY A 73 -19.76 -6.36 11.83
CA GLY A 73 -18.85 -7.51 12.01
C GLY A 73 -17.36 -7.17 12.06
N VAL A 74 -16.99 -5.90 11.84
CA VAL A 74 -15.64 -5.40 12.13
C VAL A 74 -15.48 -5.35 13.65
N ARG A 75 -14.70 -6.27 14.23
CA ARG A 75 -14.16 -6.06 15.58
C ARG A 75 -13.35 -4.77 15.51
N GLY A 76 -13.50 -3.85 16.46
CA GLY A 76 -13.06 -2.45 16.39
C GLY A 76 -11.60 -2.13 16.00
N GLU A 77 -10.78 -3.12 15.69
CA GLU A 77 -9.40 -3.01 15.20
C GLU A 77 -9.21 -3.49 13.73
N ALA A 78 -10.16 -4.19 13.11
CA ALA A 78 -9.97 -4.84 11.80
C ALA A 78 -10.84 -4.21 10.69
N MET A 79 -10.66 -2.92 10.43
CA MET A 79 -11.32 -2.30 9.27
C MET A 79 -10.53 -2.63 8.00
N PHE A 80 -11.17 -3.40 7.10
CA PHE A 80 -10.64 -4.00 5.87
C PHE A 80 -9.64 -5.14 6.11
N ALA A 81 -9.22 -5.83 5.05
CA ALA A 81 -8.08 -6.73 5.10
C ALA A 81 -6.83 -5.91 5.43
N ALA A 82 -6.72 -5.48 6.69
CA ALA A 82 -5.58 -4.85 7.28
C ALA A 82 -4.55 -5.96 7.44
N PHE A 83 -3.64 -6.01 6.49
CA PHE A 83 -2.40 -6.72 6.71
C PHE A 83 -1.54 -5.76 7.52
N ASP A 84 -1.39 -6.04 8.82
CA ASP A 84 -0.37 -5.39 9.63
C ASP A 84 0.99 -5.81 9.08
N CYS A 85 1.53 -5.02 8.15
CA CYS A 85 2.89 -5.19 7.67
C CYS A 85 3.80 -4.24 8.45
N MET A 86 4.60 -4.81 9.36
CA MET A 86 5.74 -4.11 9.92
C MET A 86 6.77 -3.91 8.80
N VAL A 87 7.01 -2.67 8.41
CA VAL A 87 8.11 -2.32 7.52
C VAL A 87 9.32 -2.03 8.41
N GLU A 88 10.23 -3.01 8.53
CA GLU A 88 11.53 -2.75 9.15
C GLU A 88 12.36 -1.87 8.20
N GLY A 89 12.88 -0.77 8.75
CA GLY A 89 13.69 0.23 8.03
C GLY A 89 15.14 -0.17 7.84
#